data_AF-A0A1S1QM72-F1
#
_entry.id   AF-A0A1S1QM72-F1
#
_cell.length_a   1.000
_cell.length_b   1.000
_cell.length_c   1.000
_cell.angle_alpha   90.00
_cell.angle_beta   90.00
_cell.angle_gamma   90.00
#
_symmetry.space_group_name_H-M   'P 1'
#
loop_
_entity.id
_entity.type
_entity.pdbx_description
1 polymer ?
#
loop_
_entity_poly.entity_id
_entity_poly.type
_entity_poly.pdbx_seq_one_letter_code
_entity_poly.pdbx_strand_id
1 'polypeptide(L)' 'MSGSDALSHVITFCGKCSCGCPELYIDHEAEAERRVVITDDFGQRIQMSIEQLEVIVDEARAGRLSSLVTAELATGG' A
#
# COMPACT_ATOMS: atom_id res chain seq x y z
N MET A 1 8.90 -17.33 -17.03
CA MET A 1 7.55 -17.65 -16.57
C MET A 1 7.03 -16.38 -15.92
N SER A 2 5.92 -15.83 -16.43
CA SER A 2 5.41 -14.52 -16.00
C SER A 2 5.00 -14.56 -14.54
N GLY A 3 5.60 -13.68 -13.73
CA GLY A 3 5.31 -13.51 -12.30
C GLY A 3 3.95 -12.86 -12.02
N SER A 4 2.88 -13.43 -12.59
CA SER A 4 1.50 -12.94 -12.47
C SER A 4 0.63 -13.83 -11.60
N ASP A 5 1.05 -15.07 -11.32
CA ASP A 5 0.30 -16.02 -10.47
C ASP A 5 0.71 -15.97 -8.98
N ALA A 6 1.79 -15.26 -8.64
CA ALA A 6 2.28 -15.14 -7.26
C ALA A 6 1.84 -13.86 -6.53
N LEU A 7 1.30 -12.86 -7.26
CA LEU A 7 0.86 -11.58 -6.71
C LEU A 7 -0.62 -11.64 -6.35
N SER A 8 -0.90 -11.69 -5.05
CA SER A 8 -2.26 -11.61 -4.51
C SER A 8 -2.64 -10.16 -4.26
N HIS A 9 -3.68 -9.67 -4.93
CA HIS A 9 -4.25 -8.33 -4.69
C HIS A 9 -4.89 -8.25 -3.30
N VAL A 10 -4.72 -7.12 -2.63
CA VAL A 10 -5.29 -6.87 -1.30
C VAL A 10 -6.24 -5.68 -1.31
N ILE A 11 -5.79 -4.52 -1.81
CA ILE A 11 -6.57 -3.29 -1.79
C ILE A 11 -6.16 -2.37 -2.95
N THR A 12 -7.14 -1.62 -3.47
CA THR A 12 -6.94 -0.53 -4.43
C THR A 12 -7.27 0.80 -3.76
N PHE A 13 -6.37 1.77 -3.86
CA PHE A 13 -6.48 3.11 -3.26
C PHE A 13 -7.01 4.11 -4.30
N CYS A 14 -8.28 4.00 -4.72
CA CYS A 14 -8.85 4.96 -5.69
C CYS A 14 -9.55 6.14 -5.01
N GLY A 15 -9.31 7.34 -5.55
CA GLY A 15 -10.13 8.53 -5.30
C GLY A 15 -11.38 8.57 -6.20
N LYS A 16 -11.76 9.78 -6.65
CA LYS A 16 -12.96 9.98 -7.48
C LYS A 16 -12.82 9.56 -8.95
N CYS A 17 -11.61 9.36 -9.46
CA CYS A 17 -11.37 8.79 -10.79
C CYS A 17 -10.81 7.36 -10.67
N SER A 18 -11.03 6.54 -11.69
CA SER A 18 -10.39 5.22 -11.87
C SER A 18 -9.22 5.29 -12.86
N CYS A 19 -8.52 6.43 -12.93
CA CYS A 19 -7.60 6.78 -14.00
C CYS A 19 -6.15 6.27 -13.79
N GLY A 20 -6.00 5.18 -13.02
CA GLY A 20 -4.75 4.72 -12.43
C GLY A 20 -4.84 4.91 -10.92
N CYS A 21 -4.79 3.81 -10.16
CA CYS A 21 -4.90 3.87 -8.70
C CYS A 21 -3.72 3.16 -8.09
N PRO A 22 -3.21 3.65 -6.95
CA PRO A 22 -2.28 2.88 -6.17
C PRO A 22 -2.92 1.57 -5.71
N GLU A 23 -2.11 0.53 -5.55
CA GLU A 23 -2.57 -0.81 -5.18
C GLU A 23 -1.59 -1.47 -4.22
N LEU A 24 -2.11 -2.38 -3.39
CA LEU A 24 -1.32 -3.22 -2.49
C LEU A 24 -1.49 -4.69 -2.87
N TYR A 25 -0.36 -5.39 -2.96
CA TYR A 25 -0.27 -6.81 -3.26
C TYR A 25 0.62 -7.55 -2.27
N ILE A 26 0.43 -8.86 -2.18
CA ILE A 26 1.35 -9.81 -1.55
C ILE A 26 2.01 -10.66 -2.63
N ASP A 27 3.33 -10.60 -2.73
CA ASP A 27 4.15 -11.43 -3.61
C ASP A 27 4.67 -12.65 -2.85
N HIS A 28 4.04 -13.81 -3.08
CA HIS A 28 4.41 -15.04 -2.37
C HIS A 28 5.75 -15.64 -2.82
N GLU A 29 6.27 -15.22 -3.98
CA GLU A 29 7.56 -15.68 -4.51
C GLU A 29 8.71 -14.75 -4.13
N ALA A 30 8.43 -13.54 -3.64
CA ALA A 30 9.44 -12.62 -3.15
C ALA A 30 10.08 -13.08 -1.82
N GLU A 31 11.32 -12.61 -1.62
CA GLU A 31 12.02 -12.68 -0.34
C GLU A 31 11.17 -12.06 0.77
N ALA A 32 11.30 -12.57 2.00
CA ALA A 32 10.46 -12.16 3.13
C ALA A 32 10.49 -10.63 3.38
N GLU A 33 11.64 -10.00 3.15
CA GLU A 33 11.85 -8.56 3.32
C GLU A 33 11.19 -7.70 2.23
N ARG A 34 10.64 -8.31 1.17
CA ARG A 34 10.10 -7.62 -0.03
C ARG A 34 8.73 -8.13 -0.47
N ARG A 35 8.04 -8.84 0.42
CA ARG A 35 6.79 -9.58 0.15
C ARG A 35 5.57 -8.69 -0.06
N VAL A 36 5.48 -7.56 0.63
CA VAL A 36 4.41 -6.59 0.43
C VAL A 36 4.83 -5.65 -0.69
N VAL A 37 3.95 -5.42 -1.65
CA VAL A 37 4.18 -4.56 -2.80
C VAL A 37 3.12 -3.48 -2.84
N ILE A 38 3.53 -2.22 -2.85
CA ILE A 38 2.64 -1.08 -3.12
C ILE A 38 3.06 -0.45 -4.44
N THR A 39 2.14 -0.29 -5.37
CA THR A 39 2.35 0.45 -6.62
C THR A 39 1.56 1.74 -6.58
N ASP A 40 2.10 2.82 -7.14
CA ASP A 40 1.35 4.07 -7.36
C ASP A 40 0.98 4.27 -8.84
N ASP A 41 0.20 5.31 -9.11
CA ASP A 41 -0.24 5.72 -10.45
C ASP A 41 0.86 6.42 -11.28
N PHE A 42 1.99 6.76 -10.67
CA PHE A 42 3.17 7.33 -11.32
C PHE A 42 4.21 6.27 -11.71
N GLY A 43 3.94 4.98 -11.44
CA GLY A 43 4.82 3.86 -11.74
C GLY A 43 5.89 3.60 -10.68
N GLN A 44 5.80 4.23 -9.51
CA GLN A 44 6.64 3.88 -8.36
C GLN A 44 6.18 2.57 -7.74
N ARG A 45 7.14 1.87 -7.15
CA ARG A 45 6.92 0.59 -6.48
C ARG A 45 7.70 0.54 -5.19
N ILE A 46 6.98 0.35 -4.09
CA ILE A 46 7.53 0.16 -2.75
C ILE A 46 7.42 -1.31 -2.41
N GLN A 47 8.50 -1.90 -1.89
CA GLN A 47 8.49 -3.24 -1.31
C GLN A 47 8.87 -3.18 0.16
N MET A 48 8.20 -4.01 0.96
CA MET A 48 8.47 -4.12 2.39
C MET A 48 8.15 -5.53 2.89
N SER A 49 8.60 -5.83 4.11
CA SER A 49 8.24 -7.08 4.78
C SER A 49 6.81 -7.03 5.34
N ILE A 50 6.30 -8.17 5.80
CA ILE A 50 4.98 -8.23 6.47
C ILE A 50 5.03 -7.50 7.82
N GLU A 51 6.13 -7.62 8.54
CA GLU A 51 6.36 -6.96 9.84
C GLU A 51 6.37 -5.43 9.68
N GLN A 52 6.91 -4.91 8.58
CA GLN A 52 6.86 -3.47 8.27
C GLN A 52 5.43 -3.01 7.97
N LEU A 53 4.63 -3.81 7.26
CA LEU A 53 3.20 -3.52 7.06
C LEU A 53 2.41 -3.57 8.38
N GLU A 54 2.74 -4.49 9.28
CA GLU A 54 2.13 -4.59 10.62
C GLU A 54 2.33 -3.31 11.43
N VAL A 55 3.53 -2.70 11.38
CA VAL A 55 3.77 -1.39 12.00
C VAL A 55 2.82 -0.32 11.45
N ILE A 56 2.62 -0.26 10.12
CA ILE A 56 1.68 0.70 9.50
C ILE A 56 0.25 0.46 10.02
N VAL A 57 -0.16 -0.81 10.12
CA VAL A 57 -1.49 -1.18 10.63
C VAL A 57 -1.66 -0.78 12.10
N ASP A 58 -0.64 -0.97 12.93
CA ASP A 58 -0.67 -0.60 14.34
C ASP A 58 -0.70 0.92 14.54
N GLU A 59 0.06 1.67 13.74
CA GLU A 59 0.02 3.14 13.70
C GLU A 59 -1.36 3.66 13.27
N ALA A 60 -1.99 3.01 12.29
CA ALA A 60 -3.37 3.29 11.89
C ALA A 60 -4.36 3.02 13.03
N ARG A 61 -4.25 1.84 13.68
CA ARG A 61 -5.11 1.44 14.80
C ARG A 61 -4.95 2.37 16.01
N ALA A 62 -3.74 2.84 16.26
CA ALA A 62 -3.45 3.83 17.30
C ALA A 62 -3.98 5.24 16.97
N GLY A 63 -4.54 5.44 15.77
CA GLY A 63 -5.13 6.69 15.32
C GLY A 63 -4.13 7.75 14.87
N ARG A 64 -2.82 7.43 14.83
CA ARG A 64 -1.77 8.38 14.43
C ARG A 64 -1.88 8.74 12.96
N LEU A 65 -2.05 7.74 12.08
CA LEU A 65 -2.27 7.98 10.66
C LEU A 65 -3.61 8.67 10.40
N SER A 66 -4.68 8.30 11.11
CA SER A 66 -5.99 8.95 10.94
C SER A 66 -5.95 10.43 11.33
N SER A 67 -5.23 10.78 12.40
CA SER A 67 -5.05 12.15 12.84
C SER A 67 -4.29 12.97 11.81
N LEU A 68 -3.20 12.41 11.26
CA LEU A 68 -2.42 13.02 10.19
C LEU A 68 -3.28 13.28 8.94
N VAL A 69 -3.96 12.24 8.43
CA VAL A 69 -4.81 12.35 7.23
C VAL A 69 -5.91 13.39 7.41
N THR A 70 -6.56 13.44 8.57
CA THR A 70 -7.60 14.43 8.85
C THR A 70 -7.04 15.86 8.83
N ALA A 71 -5.84 16.06 9.37
CA ALA A 71 -5.18 17.36 9.35
C ALA A 71 -4.83 17.79 7.91
N GLU A 72 -4.26 16.90 7.10
CA GLU A 72 -3.89 17.20 5.70
C GLU A 72 -5.11 17.44 4.79
N LEU A 73 -6.21 16.71 5.01
CA LEU A 73 -7.45 16.98 4.29
C LEU A 73 -8.06 18.34 4.65
N ALA A 74 -7.88 18.81 5.89
CA ALA A 74 -8.36 20.11 6.32
C ALA A 74 -7.51 21.28 5.78
N THR A 75 -6.24 21.03 5.48
CA THR A 75 -5.32 22.03 4.88
C THR A 75 -5.42 22.11 3.36
N GLY A 76 -6.22 21.24 2.74
CA GLY A 76 -6.52 21.27 1.30
C GLY A 76 -5.51 20.53 0.44
N GLY A 77 -5.05 19.36 0.90
CA GLY A 77 -4.29 18.42 0.07
C GLY A 77 -4.91 18.16 -1.31
#